data_AF-G1Q7N5-F1
#
_entry.id   AF-G1Q7N5-F1
#
_cell.length_a   1.000
_cell.length_b   1.000
_cell.length_c   1.000
_cell.angle_alpha   90.00
_cell.angle_beta   90.00
_cell.angle_gamma   90.00
#
_symmetry.space_group_name_H-M   'P 1'
#
loop_
_entity.id
_entity.type
_entity.pdbx_description
1 polymer ?
#
loop_
_entity_poly.entity_id
_entity_poly.type
_entity_poly.pdbx_seq_one_letter_code
_entity_poly.pdbx_strand_id
1 'polypeptide(L)'
;LQELGLRGLEATLIPVLSFEFLSLPTFWEKLSRPEGYGGLIFTSPRAVEAVELSLEQDGKSEVWKKSLREAWSAKPVYVVGNATASLVKKLGLEAEGESSGNAEKLAECICSREPPALPLLFPCGALKGEVLPQMLKDKGIPMESIIVYQKIPHPGIQVNLDSYYSKQVGAVSRGLG
;
A
#
# COMPACT_ATOMS: atom_id res chain seq x y z
N LEU A 1 -9.97 13.89 -15.14
CA LEU A 1 -10.84 15.07 -15.29
C LEU A 1 -10.22 16.08 -16.24
N GLN A 2 -8.99 16.55 -15.98
CA GLN A 2 -8.28 17.48 -16.85
C GLN A 2 -8.19 17.01 -18.31
N GLU A 3 -7.75 15.77 -18.56
CA GLU A 3 -7.67 15.19 -19.91
C GLU A 3 -9.02 15.11 -20.65
N LEU A 4 -10.12 14.91 -19.91
CA LEU A 4 -11.47 14.86 -20.47
C LEU A 4 -11.94 16.27 -20.84
N GLY A 5 -11.68 17.25 -19.96
CA GLY A 5 -11.96 18.66 -20.20
C GLY A 5 -11.23 19.21 -21.43
N LEU A 6 -9.97 18.81 -21.66
CA LEU A 6 -9.21 19.18 -22.86
C LEU A 6 -9.85 18.68 -24.17
N ARG A 7 -10.74 17.68 -24.09
CA ARG A 7 -11.50 17.14 -25.24
C ARG A 7 -12.94 17.64 -25.30
N GLY A 8 -13.29 18.66 -24.50
CA GLY A 8 -14.64 19.21 -24.43
C GLY A 8 -15.65 18.30 -23.73
N LEU A 9 -15.20 17.30 -22.98
CA LEU A 9 -16.08 16.40 -22.23
C LEU A 9 -16.24 16.89 -20.80
N GLU A 10 -17.48 17.10 -20.38
CA GLU A 10 -17.81 17.33 -18.98
C GLU A 10 -17.79 16.00 -18.22
N ALA A 11 -17.01 15.93 -17.15
CA ALA A 11 -16.85 14.71 -16.37
C ALA A 11 -16.92 15.01 -14.87
N THR A 12 -17.58 14.15 -14.12
CA THR A 12 -17.62 14.19 -12.66
C THR A 12 -16.95 12.94 -12.11
N LEU A 13 -16.08 13.10 -11.11
CA LEU A 13 -15.45 11.98 -10.43
C LEU A 13 -16.16 11.75 -9.09
N ILE A 14 -16.80 10.58 -8.95
CA ILE A 14 -17.40 10.13 -7.70
C ILE A 14 -16.56 8.95 -7.19
N PRO A 15 -15.79 9.10 -6.10
CA PRO A 15 -15.02 8.00 -5.56
C PRO A 15 -15.96 6.95 -4.97
N VAL A 16 -15.78 5.71 -5.38
CA VAL A 16 -16.61 4.58 -4.91
C VAL A 16 -15.90 3.69 -3.89
N LEU A 17 -14.58 3.80 -3.80
CA LEU A 17 -13.73 3.06 -2.87
C LEU A 17 -13.00 4.04 -1.95
N SER A 18 -12.85 3.63 -0.70
CA SER A 18 -11.93 4.22 0.28
C SER A 18 -11.11 3.08 0.91
N PHE A 19 -10.20 3.45 1.81
CA PHE A 19 -9.40 2.52 2.57
C PHE A 19 -9.45 2.88 4.04
N GLU A 20 -9.29 1.85 4.88
CA GLU A 20 -9.05 2.02 6.30
C GLU A 20 -7.79 1.26 6.70
N PHE A 21 -7.09 1.80 7.69
CA PHE A 21 -5.87 1.21 8.24
C PHE A 21 -6.20 0.38 9.47
N LEU A 22 -5.56 -0.78 9.56
CA LEU A 22 -5.82 -1.80 10.55
C LEU A 22 -4.52 -2.21 11.23
N SER A 23 -4.61 -2.80 12.42
CA SER A 23 -3.50 -3.50 13.09
C SER A 23 -2.22 -2.67 13.28
N LEU A 24 -2.28 -1.32 13.26
CA LEU A 24 -1.11 -0.45 13.34
C LEU A 24 -0.22 -0.70 14.59
N PRO A 25 -0.78 -0.95 15.80
CA PRO A 25 0.03 -1.30 16.97
C PRO A 25 0.81 -2.60 16.79
N THR A 26 0.15 -3.67 16.36
CA THR A 26 0.79 -4.97 16.11
C THR A 26 1.79 -4.89 14.96
N PHE A 27 1.52 -4.07 13.94
CA PHE A 27 2.47 -3.82 12.87
C PHE A 27 3.72 -3.11 13.38
N TRP A 28 3.56 -2.13 14.27
CA TRP A 28 4.69 -1.47 14.92
C TRP A 28 5.53 -2.41 15.78
N GLU A 29 4.91 -3.32 16.54
CA GLU A 29 5.63 -4.33 17.33
C GLU A 29 6.54 -5.20 16.46
N LYS A 30 6.15 -5.47 15.22
CA LYS A 30 6.97 -6.22 14.25
C LYS A 30 8.05 -5.34 13.62
N LEU A 31 7.68 -4.13 13.19
CA LEU A 31 8.63 -3.17 12.60
C LEU A 31 9.72 -2.73 13.58
N SER A 32 9.43 -2.70 14.88
CA SER A 32 10.41 -2.37 15.92
C SER A 32 11.38 -3.50 16.24
N ARG A 33 11.25 -4.64 15.56
CA ARG A 33 12.05 -5.86 15.76
C ARG A 33 12.70 -6.37 14.46
N PRO A 34 13.54 -5.56 13.79
CA PRO A 34 14.19 -5.95 12.54
C PRO A 34 15.03 -7.23 12.66
N GLU A 35 15.50 -7.59 13.87
CA GLU A 35 16.22 -8.84 14.14
C GLU A 35 15.39 -10.11 13.91
N GLY A 36 14.06 -10.01 13.94
CA GLY A 36 13.16 -11.12 13.68
C GLY A 36 12.90 -11.39 12.20
N TYR A 37 13.37 -10.51 11.31
CA TYR A 37 12.99 -10.52 9.90
C TYR A 37 14.20 -10.46 8.95
N GLY A 38 14.06 -11.11 7.81
CA GLY A 38 15.05 -11.13 6.73
C GLY A 38 14.93 -9.92 5.79
N GLY A 39 13.82 -9.18 5.83
CA GLY A 39 13.54 -8.06 4.93
C GLY A 39 12.06 -7.65 4.95
N LEU A 40 11.72 -6.68 4.11
CA LEU A 40 10.37 -6.14 3.94
C LEU A 40 9.85 -6.37 2.53
N ILE A 41 8.53 -6.50 2.40
CA ILE A 41 7.83 -6.52 1.11
C ILE A 41 6.70 -5.50 1.14
N PHE A 42 6.64 -4.59 0.17
CA PHE A 42 5.52 -3.66 -0.03
C PHE A 42 4.97 -3.75 -1.46
N THR A 43 3.78 -4.29 -1.62
CA THR A 43 3.12 -4.39 -2.94
C THR A 43 2.14 -3.25 -3.20
N SER A 44 1.95 -2.35 -2.23
CA SER A 44 0.96 -1.27 -2.27
C SER A 44 1.47 -0.03 -1.54
N PRO A 45 1.27 1.18 -2.08
CA PRO A 45 1.59 2.42 -1.39
C PRO A 45 0.89 2.54 -0.03
N ARG A 46 -0.32 1.96 0.10
CA ARG A 46 -1.08 1.95 1.36
C ARG A 46 -0.32 1.22 2.46
N ALA A 47 0.37 0.13 2.15
CA ALA A 47 1.16 -0.58 3.17
C ALA A 47 2.34 0.27 3.68
N VAL A 48 2.88 1.17 2.86
CA VAL A 48 3.94 2.11 3.26
C VAL A 48 3.36 3.24 4.10
N GLU A 49 2.19 3.78 3.72
CA GLU A 49 1.47 4.77 4.53
C GLU A 49 1.09 4.23 5.92
N ALA A 50 0.79 2.93 6.03
CA ALA A 50 0.59 2.29 7.33
C ALA A 50 1.84 2.38 8.23
N VAL A 51 3.05 2.37 7.65
CA VAL A 51 4.29 2.63 8.40
C VAL A 51 4.31 4.06 8.89
N GLU A 52 4.05 5.02 8.00
CA GLU A 52 4.03 6.46 8.33
C GLU A 52 3.03 6.75 9.47
N LEU A 53 1.81 6.22 9.39
CA LEU A 53 0.79 6.34 10.44
C LEU A 53 1.22 5.69 11.75
N SER A 54 1.91 4.55 11.71
CA SER A 54 2.48 3.94 12.92
C SER A 54 3.59 4.79 13.54
N LEU A 55 4.32 5.59 12.75
CA LEU A 55 5.40 6.48 13.22
C LEU A 55 4.90 7.79 13.85
N GLU A 56 3.70 8.25 13.48
CA GLU A 56 3.10 9.48 14.02
C GLU A 56 2.74 9.39 15.52
N GLN A 57 2.76 8.19 16.09
CA GLN A 57 2.40 7.95 17.48
C GLN A 57 3.62 7.89 18.41
N ASP A 58 3.47 8.39 19.64
CA ASP A 58 4.30 8.06 20.82
C ASP A 58 5.83 8.01 20.62
N GLY A 59 6.43 9.04 20.01
CA GLY A 59 7.89 9.13 19.86
C GLY A 59 8.53 8.05 18.98
N LYS A 60 7.71 7.28 18.25
CA LYS A 60 8.15 6.19 17.37
C LYS A 60 8.95 6.71 16.18
N SER A 61 8.66 7.93 15.73
CA SER A 61 9.43 8.64 14.69
C SER A 61 10.91 8.81 15.08
N GLU A 62 11.19 9.15 16.34
CA GLU A 62 12.53 9.32 16.87
C GLU A 62 13.25 7.98 16.96
N VAL A 63 12.57 6.93 17.45
CA VAL A 63 13.11 5.56 17.49
C VAL A 63 13.45 5.07 16.07
N TRP A 64 12.56 5.34 15.10
CA TRP A 64 12.79 5.00 13.70
C TRP A 64 14.04 5.65 13.14
N LYS A 65 14.15 6.98 13.29
CA LYS A 65 15.30 7.75 12.77
C LYS A 65 16.61 7.38 13.45
N LYS A 66 16.57 7.06 14.75
CA LYS A 66 17.76 6.81 15.56
C LYS A 66 18.36 5.42 15.35
N SER A 67 17.55 4.38 15.17
CA SER A 67 18.07 3.00 15.09
C SER A 67 17.36 2.10 14.08
N LEU A 68 16.03 2.13 14.01
CA LEU A 68 15.32 1.12 13.20
C LEU A 68 15.53 1.31 11.70
N ARG A 69 15.60 2.55 11.22
CA ARG A 69 15.83 2.84 9.80
C ARG A 69 17.12 2.18 9.33
N GLU A 70 18.22 2.36 10.05
CA GLU A 70 19.52 1.78 9.68
C GLU A 70 19.48 0.25 9.70
N ALA A 71 18.84 -0.34 10.73
CA ALA A 71 18.67 -1.79 10.84
C ALA A 71 17.84 -2.38 9.69
N TRP A 72 16.81 -1.66 9.21
CA TRP A 72 16.03 -2.06 8.04
C TRP A 72 16.75 -1.77 6.72
N SER A 73 17.53 -0.70 6.62
CA SER A 73 18.36 -0.38 5.44
C SER A 73 19.44 -1.44 5.17
N ALA A 74 19.86 -2.18 6.18
CA ALA A 74 20.80 -3.30 6.05
C ALA A 74 20.14 -4.59 5.50
N LYS A 75 18.84 -4.57 5.22
CA LYS A 75 18.04 -5.72 4.75
C LYS A 75 17.38 -5.38 3.41
N PRO A 76 17.07 -6.38 2.58
CA PRO A 76 16.32 -6.14 1.35
C PRO A 76 14.90 -5.61 1.63
N VAL A 77 14.50 -4.60 0.87
CA VAL A 77 13.15 -4.03 0.87
C VAL A 77 12.57 -4.17 -0.53
N TYR A 78 11.71 -5.17 -0.71
CA TYR A 78 11.10 -5.50 -2.00
C TYR A 78 9.83 -4.69 -2.23
N VAL A 79 9.65 -4.13 -3.42
CA VAL A 79 8.47 -3.32 -3.74
C VAL A 79 7.86 -3.66 -5.10
N VAL A 80 6.56 -3.41 -5.24
CA VAL A 80 5.89 -3.37 -6.56
C VAL A 80 5.54 -1.93 -6.91
N GLY A 81 6.05 -1.45 -8.05
CA GLY A 81 5.67 -0.19 -8.66
C GLY A 81 6.37 1.05 -8.09
N ASN A 82 6.64 2.01 -8.98
CA ASN A 82 7.35 3.25 -8.67
C ASN A 82 6.66 4.12 -7.60
N ALA A 83 5.32 4.07 -7.53
CA ALA A 83 4.57 4.80 -6.52
C ALA A 83 4.89 4.31 -5.09
N THR A 84 4.99 2.98 -4.92
CA THR A 84 5.34 2.36 -3.63
C THR A 84 6.80 2.64 -3.30
N ALA A 85 7.70 2.46 -4.26
CA ALA A 85 9.13 2.72 -4.11
C ALA A 85 9.42 4.18 -3.68
N SER A 86 8.70 5.13 -4.27
CA SER A 86 8.81 6.55 -3.94
C SER A 86 8.46 6.84 -2.47
N LEU A 87 7.49 6.12 -1.89
CA LEU A 87 7.15 6.26 -0.47
C LEU A 87 8.18 5.56 0.43
N VAL A 88 8.66 4.37 0.04
CA VAL A 88 9.74 3.67 0.75
C VAL A 88 11.00 4.54 0.84
N LYS A 89 11.33 5.24 -0.25
CA LYS A 89 12.43 6.21 -0.27
C LYS A 89 12.24 7.36 0.73
N LYS A 90 11.01 7.85 0.93
CA LYS A 90 10.72 8.88 1.94
C LYS A 90 10.92 8.39 3.37
N LEU A 91 10.75 7.08 3.61
CA LEU A 91 11.10 6.45 4.90
C LEU A 91 12.62 6.33 5.12
N GLY A 92 13.43 6.65 4.10
CA GLY A 92 14.89 6.54 4.11
C GLY A 92 15.39 5.11 3.88
N LEU A 93 14.60 4.29 3.18
CA LEU A 93 14.96 2.94 2.77
C LEU A 93 15.15 2.90 1.25
N GLU A 94 16.07 2.06 0.79
CA GLU A 94 16.25 1.80 -0.64
C GLU A 94 15.44 0.57 -1.04
N ALA A 95 14.73 0.67 -2.17
CA ALA A 95 13.76 -0.31 -2.60
C ALA A 95 14.27 -1.11 -3.80
N GLU A 96 13.92 -2.39 -3.86
CA GLU A 96 14.26 -3.29 -4.95
C GLU A 96 12.99 -3.83 -5.62
N GLY A 97 13.00 -3.98 -6.95
CA GLY A 97 11.89 -4.57 -7.68
C GLY A 97 10.78 -3.61 -8.10
N GLU A 98 10.96 -2.29 -7.99
CA GLU A 98 9.97 -1.28 -8.44
C GLU A 98 9.55 -1.46 -9.91
N SER A 99 10.46 -1.98 -10.74
CA SER A 99 10.25 -2.30 -12.16
C SER A 99 9.66 -3.70 -12.42
N SER A 100 9.41 -4.50 -11.37
CA SER A 100 8.77 -5.82 -11.51
C SER A 100 7.37 -5.73 -12.12
N GLY A 101 6.65 -4.64 -11.85
CA GLY A 101 5.33 -4.35 -12.41
C GLY A 101 4.16 -5.08 -11.74
N ASN A 102 4.36 -6.26 -11.16
CA ASN A 102 3.33 -7.00 -10.41
C ASN A 102 3.93 -7.92 -9.33
N ALA A 103 3.03 -8.53 -8.54
CA ALA A 103 3.39 -9.39 -7.41
C ALA A 103 4.06 -10.70 -7.86
N GLU A 104 3.67 -11.24 -9.02
CA GLU A 104 4.23 -12.46 -9.61
C GLU A 104 5.71 -12.28 -9.94
N LYS A 105 6.05 -11.24 -10.71
CA LYS A 105 7.43 -10.94 -11.09
C LYS A 105 8.29 -10.54 -9.90
N LEU A 106 7.70 -9.90 -8.88
CA LEU A 106 8.40 -9.65 -7.63
C LEU A 106 8.73 -10.96 -6.90
N ALA A 107 7.78 -11.90 -6.85
CA ALA A 107 8.02 -13.21 -6.26
C ALA A 107 9.13 -13.97 -7.01
N GLU A 108 9.14 -13.96 -8.35
CA GLU A 108 10.23 -14.53 -9.16
C GLU A 108 11.59 -13.89 -8.81
N CYS A 109 11.64 -12.56 -8.69
CA CYS A 109 12.84 -11.83 -8.30
C CYS A 109 13.34 -12.29 -6.92
N ILE A 110 12.47 -12.37 -5.92
CA ILE A 110 12.81 -12.85 -4.58
C ILE A 110 13.30 -14.31 -4.62
N CYS A 111 12.62 -15.17 -5.39
CA CYS A 111 12.96 -16.59 -5.50
C CYS A 111 14.24 -16.88 -6.28
N SER A 112 14.73 -15.92 -7.07
CA SER A 112 16.00 -16.06 -7.79
C SER A 112 17.23 -15.84 -6.91
N ARG A 113 17.02 -15.36 -5.67
CA ARG A 113 18.08 -15.05 -4.71
C ARG A 113 18.25 -16.18 -3.69
N GLU A 114 19.31 -16.08 -2.89
CA GLU A 114 19.49 -16.96 -1.74
C GLU A 114 18.33 -16.74 -0.73
N PRO A 115 17.61 -17.80 -0.32
CA PRO A 115 16.52 -17.67 0.62
C PRO A 115 16.98 -17.09 1.96
N PRO A 116 16.25 -16.12 2.54
CA PRO A 116 16.60 -15.59 3.85
C PRO A 116 16.37 -16.64 4.94
N ALA A 117 17.25 -16.68 5.94
CA ALA A 117 17.07 -17.55 7.11
C ALA A 117 15.89 -17.12 8.01
N LEU A 118 15.54 -15.83 7.96
CA LEU A 118 14.45 -15.22 8.72
C LEU A 118 13.29 -14.84 7.79
N PRO A 119 12.04 -14.81 8.28
CA PRO A 119 10.89 -14.48 7.46
C PRO A 119 10.96 -13.08 6.87
N LEU A 120 10.43 -12.90 5.67
CA LEU A 120 10.14 -11.59 5.10
C LEU A 120 8.84 -11.04 5.71
N LEU A 121 8.86 -9.82 6.25
CA LEU A 121 7.65 -9.17 6.76
C LEU A 121 6.88 -8.54 5.59
N PHE A 122 5.61 -8.93 5.44
CA PHE A 122 4.76 -8.51 4.35
C PHE A 122 3.48 -7.83 4.84
N PRO A 123 3.50 -6.50 5.07
CA PRO A 123 2.28 -5.72 5.27
C PRO A 123 1.45 -5.68 3.99
N CYS A 124 0.22 -6.19 4.06
CA CYS A 124 -0.66 -6.38 2.91
C CYS A 124 -2.10 -5.94 3.19
N GLY A 125 -2.93 -6.02 2.15
CA GLY A 125 -4.37 -5.79 2.27
C GLY A 125 -5.10 -7.05 2.73
N ALA A 126 -6.36 -6.90 3.16
CA ALA A 126 -7.20 -8.03 3.59
C ALA A 126 -7.66 -8.99 2.45
N LEU A 127 -7.20 -8.78 1.21
CA LEU A 127 -7.66 -9.57 0.06
C LEU A 127 -7.08 -10.99 0.11
N LYS A 128 -7.94 -11.99 -0.05
CA LYS A 128 -7.53 -13.39 -0.10
C LYS A 128 -6.94 -13.74 -1.46
N GLY A 129 -6.00 -14.69 -1.48
CA GLY A 129 -5.47 -15.28 -2.71
C GLY A 129 -4.36 -14.46 -3.37
N GLU A 130 -3.57 -13.72 -2.59
CA GLU A 130 -2.41 -13.02 -3.15
C GLU A 130 -1.40 -14.04 -3.69
N VAL A 131 -0.97 -13.83 -4.93
CA VAL A 131 -0.08 -14.76 -5.65
C VAL A 131 1.32 -14.79 -5.03
N LEU A 132 1.80 -13.65 -4.52
CA LEU A 132 3.13 -13.53 -3.92
C LEU A 132 3.31 -14.44 -2.68
N PRO A 133 2.44 -14.41 -1.65
CA PRO A 133 2.51 -15.34 -0.54
C PRO A 133 2.57 -16.81 -0.94
N GLN A 134 1.76 -17.20 -1.93
CA GLN A 134 1.69 -18.58 -2.39
C GLN A 134 2.99 -18.99 -3.11
N MET A 135 3.50 -18.15 -4.02
CA MET A 135 4.75 -18.43 -4.73
C MET A 135 5.96 -18.52 -3.80
N LEU A 136 6.07 -17.62 -2.82
CA LEU A 136 7.16 -17.68 -1.84
C LEU A 136 7.08 -18.95 -0.99
N LYS A 137 5.87 -19.34 -0.56
CA LYS A 137 5.64 -20.58 0.19
C LYS A 137 6.03 -21.81 -0.63
N ASP A 138 5.64 -21.88 -1.90
CA ASP A 138 5.96 -23.02 -2.78
C ASP A 138 7.46 -23.16 -3.06
N LYS A 139 8.21 -22.06 -2.91
CA LYS A 139 9.68 -22.03 -3.01
C LYS A 139 10.40 -22.16 -1.67
N GLY A 140 9.66 -22.37 -0.58
CA GLY A 140 10.22 -22.54 0.77
C GLY A 140 10.80 -21.26 1.37
N ILE A 141 10.42 -20.09 0.85
CA ILE A 141 10.86 -18.79 1.38
C ILE A 141 9.97 -18.41 2.57
N PRO A 142 10.55 -18.23 3.77
CA PRO A 142 9.77 -17.87 4.94
C PRO A 142 9.23 -16.44 4.79
N MET A 143 7.95 -16.25 5.09
CA MET A 143 7.29 -14.96 5.01
C MET A 143 6.19 -14.87 6.06
N GLU A 144 6.01 -13.70 6.65
CA GLU A 144 4.93 -13.39 7.58
C GLU A 144 4.08 -12.23 7.04
N SER A 145 2.80 -12.50 6.76
CA SER A 145 1.84 -11.48 6.33
C SER A 145 1.16 -10.80 7.51
N ILE A 146 0.96 -9.48 7.41
CA ILE A 146 0.13 -8.71 8.34
C ILE A 146 -0.83 -7.81 7.57
N ILE A 147 -2.12 -7.91 7.86
CA ILE A 147 -3.14 -7.06 7.24
C ILE A 147 -3.10 -5.70 7.93
N VAL A 148 -2.66 -4.67 7.18
CA VAL A 148 -2.53 -3.30 7.68
C VAL A 148 -3.50 -2.31 7.04
N TYR A 149 -4.22 -2.74 6.00
CA TYR A 149 -5.30 -1.95 5.43
C TYR A 149 -6.36 -2.83 4.79
N GLN A 150 -7.56 -2.28 4.60
CA GLN A 150 -8.60 -2.90 3.78
C GLN A 150 -9.33 -1.89 2.91
N LYS A 151 -9.91 -2.39 1.81
CA LYS A 151 -10.80 -1.61 0.95
C LYS A 151 -12.17 -1.56 1.59
N ILE A 152 -12.76 -0.37 1.65
CA ILE A 152 -14.14 -0.16 2.08
C ILE A 152 -14.90 0.61 0.99
N PRO A 153 -16.23 0.51 0.92
CA PRO A 153 -17.03 1.45 0.15
C PRO A 153 -16.72 2.88 0.60
N HIS A 154 -16.65 3.82 -0.33
CA HIS A 154 -16.43 5.22 0.05
C HIS A 154 -17.59 5.69 0.95
N PRO A 155 -17.34 6.21 2.17
CA PRO A 155 -18.40 6.50 3.14
C PRO A 155 -19.41 7.54 2.64
N GLY A 156 -18.96 8.45 1.77
CA GLY A 156 -19.81 9.44 1.12
C GLY A 156 -20.46 9.00 -0.20
N ILE A 157 -20.34 7.74 -0.62
CA ILE A 157 -20.78 7.31 -1.97
C ILE A 157 -22.26 7.63 -2.23
N GLN A 158 -23.15 7.34 -1.26
CA GLN A 158 -24.58 7.59 -1.39
C GLN A 158 -24.87 9.09 -1.53
N VAL A 159 -24.34 9.91 -0.61
CA VAL A 159 -24.51 11.37 -0.61
C VAL A 159 -23.96 12.00 -1.90
N ASN A 160 -22.82 11.52 -2.39
CA ASN A 160 -22.21 12.03 -3.61
C ASN A 160 -23.04 11.70 -4.86
N LEU A 161 -23.60 10.49 -4.93
CA LEU A 161 -24.50 10.08 -6.01
C LEU A 161 -25.80 10.88 -5.97
N ASP A 162 -26.42 11.03 -4.80
CA ASP A 162 -27.67 11.78 -4.64
C ASP A 162 -27.50 13.25 -5.04
N SER A 163 -26.39 13.86 -4.61
CA SER A 163 -26.03 15.24 -4.99
C SER A 163 -25.81 15.38 -6.50
N TYR A 164 -25.14 14.41 -7.13
CA TYR A 164 -24.90 14.43 -8.57
C TYR A 164 -26.21 14.33 -9.37
N TYR A 165 -27.04 13.32 -9.07
CA TYR A 165 -28.30 13.14 -9.79
C TYR A 165 -29.28 14.28 -9.56
N SER A 166 -29.33 14.85 -8.35
CA SER A 166 -30.17 16.03 -8.07
C SER A 166 -29.79 17.25 -8.93
N LYS A 167 -28.49 17.46 -9.17
CA LYS A 167 -27.99 18.54 -10.04
C LYS A 167 -28.31 18.31 -11.52
N GLN A 168 -28.24 17.06 -11.99
CA GLN A 168 -28.55 16.70 -13.37
C GLN A 168 -30.04 16.86 -13.69
N VAL A 169 -30.94 16.41 -12.79
CA VAL A 169 -32.39 16.56 -12.97
C VAL A 169 -32.80 18.04 -12.96
N GLY A 170 -32.17 18.86 -12.11
CA GLY A 170 -32.43 20.31 -12.07
C GLY A 170 -31.87 21.13 -13.24
N ALA A 171 -30.98 20.57 -14.05
CA ALA A 171 -30.43 21.19 -15.26
C ALA A 171 -31.33 20.92 -16.48
N VAL A 172 -31.91 19.72 -16.60
CA VAL A 172 -32.84 19.35 -17.68
C VAL A 172 -34.11 20.21 -17.65
N SER A 173 -34.64 20.51 -16.46
CA SER A 173 -35.85 21.34 -16.30
C SER A 173 -35.66 22.83 -16.64
N ARG A 174 -34.42 23.31 -16.78
CA ARG A 174 -34.10 24.72 -17.07
C ARG A 174 -33.69 25.00 -18.52
N GLY A 175 -33.56 23.96 -19.35
CA GLY A 175 -33.27 24.08 -20.79
C GLY A 175 -34.50 24.02 -21.71
N LEU A 176 -35.71 23.95 -21.15
CA LEU A 176 -36.99 23.83 -21.87
C LEU A 176 -37.93 25.03 -21.64
N GLY A 177 -37.40 26.15 -21.13
CA GLY A 177 -38.15 27.39 -20.88
C GLY A 177 -37.79 28.50 -21.86
#